data_AF-U1PG24-F1
#
_entry.id   AF-U1PG24-F1
#
_cell.length_a   1.000
_cell.length_b   1.000
_cell.length_c   1.000
_cell.angle_alpha   90.00
_cell.angle_beta   90.00
_cell.angle_gamma   90.00
#
_symmetry.space_group_name_H-M   'P 1'
#
loop_
_entity.id
_entity.type
_entity.pdbx_description
1 polymer ?
#
loop_
_entity_poly.entity_id
_entity_poly.type
_entity_poly.pdbx_seq_one_letter_code
_entity_poly.pdbx_strand_id
1 'polypeptide(L)'
;MSIIGRSINFGLVIILCLTIAGTAGATLFYQESVEGLDTRNSQLQSQNEQLRSDLKEARSDLEQARERMQELNESLETARGDVSQVSGNLQQTEQQLSETQTELANTKQDLQAAERRANSLESEVQNLQSVNQNLRSEVDDLQSEAEDLRNEVSNLEGQVSDLESEVSSLESENEQLENENDLLRDRLNDACSAIEGDKPPACR
;
A
#
# COMPACT_ATOMS: atom_id res chain seq x y z
N MET A 1 120.41 68.75 62.83
CA MET A 1 119.26 68.98 63.73
C MET A 1 118.46 70.16 63.21
N SER A 2 117.13 70.07 63.31
CA SER A 2 116.11 71.10 63.02
C SER A 2 115.83 71.38 61.52
N ILE A 3 114.87 70.76 60.81
CA ILE A 3 113.40 70.68 60.95
C ILE A 3 112.66 71.96 60.46
N ILE A 4 112.06 71.82 59.27
CA ILE A 4 110.77 72.38 58.78
C ILE A 4 110.63 73.90 58.57
N GLY A 5 110.11 74.28 57.39
CA GLY A 5 109.51 75.61 57.19
C GLY A 5 109.36 76.11 55.75
N ARG A 6 109.13 75.25 54.75
CA ARG A 6 108.83 75.71 53.38
C ARG A 6 107.36 76.14 53.34
N SER A 7 107.07 77.43 53.14
CA SER A 7 105.70 77.94 53.03
C SER A 7 105.04 77.32 51.80
N ILE A 8 104.28 76.26 52.01
CA ILE A 8 103.34 75.72 51.04
C ILE A 8 102.48 76.90 50.61
N ASN A 9 102.50 77.25 49.31
CA ASN A 9 101.65 78.30 48.79
C ASN A 9 100.21 77.77 48.88
N PHE A 10 99.55 78.10 49.99
CA PHE A 10 98.25 77.55 50.37
C PHE A 10 97.24 77.68 49.24
N GLY A 11 97.31 78.74 48.42
CA GLY A 11 96.47 78.91 47.24
C GLY A 11 96.63 77.82 46.17
N LEU A 12 97.86 77.38 45.88
CA LEU A 12 98.11 76.30 44.92
C LEU A 12 97.65 74.94 45.44
N VAL A 13 97.80 74.67 46.74
CA VAL A 13 97.29 73.45 47.37
C VAL A 13 95.78 73.45 47.44
N ILE A 14 95.15 74.59 47.73
CA ILE A 14 93.69 74.75 47.69
C ILE A 14 93.15 74.51 46.28
N ILE A 15 93.79 75.05 45.24
CA ILE A 15 93.39 74.82 43.84
C ILE A 15 93.56 73.33 43.47
N LEU A 16 94.66 72.69 43.84
CA LEU A 16 94.88 71.26 43.60
C LEU A 16 93.84 70.40 44.35
N CYS A 17 93.51 70.73 45.60
CA CYS A 17 92.47 70.06 46.35
C CYS A 17 91.07 70.28 45.75
N LEU A 18 90.78 71.48 45.24
CA LEU A 18 89.51 71.79 44.58
C LEU A 18 89.38 71.10 43.22
N THR A 19 90.46 71.00 42.44
CA THR A 19 90.44 70.25 41.19
C THR A 19 90.35 68.75 41.44
N ILE A 20 91.05 68.21 42.43
CA ILE A 20 90.94 66.79 42.84
C ILE A 20 89.54 66.49 43.41
N ALA A 21 88.99 67.37 44.24
CA ALA A 21 87.64 67.22 44.79
C ALA A 21 86.57 67.39 43.70
N GLY A 22 86.78 68.30 42.76
CA GLY A 22 85.90 68.51 41.61
C GLY A 22 85.94 67.34 40.63
N THR A 23 87.11 66.80 40.33
CA THR A 23 87.25 65.63 39.46
C THR A 23 86.74 64.36 40.12
N ALA A 24 86.98 64.17 41.43
CA ALA A 24 86.43 63.06 42.22
C ALA A 24 84.90 63.14 42.36
N GLY A 25 84.36 64.34 42.63
CA GLY A 25 82.92 64.57 42.71
C GLY A 25 82.22 64.37 41.37
N ALA A 26 82.81 64.87 40.27
CA ALA A 26 82.30 64.63 38.93
C ALA A 26 82.37 63.15 38.54
N THR A 27 83.45 62.43 38.87
CA THR A 27 83.56 60.99 38.56
C THR A 27 82.56 60.16 39.35
N LEU A 28 82.31 60.45 40.63
CA LEU A 28 81.28 59.78 41.42
C LEU A 28 79.87 60.03 40.87
N PHE A 29 79.57 61.29 40.51
CA PHE A 29 78.28 61.65 39.92
C PHE A 29 78.07 61.04 38.52
N TYR A 30 79.12 61.01 37.70
CA TYR A 30 79.10 60.32 36.42
C TYR A 30 79.01 58.80 36.59
N GLN A 31 79.65 58.21 37.60
CA GLN A 31 79.50 56.79 37.91
C GLN A 31 78.05 56.45 38.24
N GLU A 32 77.42 57.19 39.14
CA GLU A 32 76.02 56.96 39.55
C GLU A 32 75.05 57.22 38.38
N SER A 33 75.32 58.25 37.57
CA SER A 33 74.52 58.54 36.38
C SER A 33 74.66 57.46 35.30
N VAL A 34 75.88 56.92 35.11
CA VAL A 34 76.15 55.82 34.19
C VAL A 34 75.53 54.52 34.70
N GLU A 35 75.60 54.22 36.00
CA GLU A 35 74.96 53.06 36.63
C GLU A 35 73.42 53.13 36.51
N GLY A 36 72.84 54.30 36.76
CA GLY A 36 71.39 54.52 36.60
C GLY A 36 70.93 54.44 35.14
N LEU A 37 71.75 54.92 34.19
CA LEU A 37 71.53 54.74 32.76
C LEU A 37 71.63 53.28 32.36
N ASP A 38 72.63 52.55 32.85
CA ASP A 38 72.85 51.12 32.55
C ASP A 38 71.73 50.25 33.11
N THR A 39 71.24 50.56 34.31
CA THR A 39 70.08 49.92 34.92
C THR A 39 68.81 50.15 34.09
N ARG A 40 68.55 51.38 33.63
CA ARG A 40 67.39 51.66 32.76
C ARG A 40 67.54 51.00 31.39
N ASN A 41 68.75 50.96 30.85
CA ASN A 41 69.02 50.38 29.53
C ASN A 41 68.81 48.85 29.56
N SER A 42 69.31 48.18 30.60
CA SER A 42 69.06 46.76 30.85
C SER A 42 67.56 46.46 31.09
N GLN A 43 66.86 47.31 31.82
CA GLN A 43 65.42 47.18 32.05
C GLN A 43 64.60 47.39 30.76
N LEU A 44 64.96 48.36 29.93
CA LEU A 44 64.37 48.58 28.60
C LEU A 44 64.69 47.45 27.63
N GLN A 45 65.89 46.85 27.72
CA GLN A 45 66.23 45.64 26.97
C GLN A 45 65.34 44.47 27.38
N SER A 46 65.21 44.22 28.69
CA SER A 46 64.34 43.16 29.22
C SER A 46 62.88 43.37 28.82
N GLN A 47 62.36 44.60 28.90
CA GLN A 47 61.01 44.92 28.42
C GLN A 47 60.86 44.74 26.91
N ASN A 48 61.86 45.11 26.11
CA ASN A 48 61.85 44.86 24.67
C ASN A 48 61.84 43.37 24.35
N GLU A 49 62.59 42.57 25.09
CA GLU A 49 62.60 41.11 24.96
C GLU A 49 61.24 40.52 25.33
N GLN A 50 60.65 40.97 26.44
CA GLN A 50 59.31 40.56 26.88
C GLN A 50 58.25 40.91 25.82
N LEU A 51 58.20 42.17 25.37
CA LEU A 51 57.28 42.62 24.33
C LEU A 51 57.46 41.86 23.01
N ARG A 52 58.69 41.51 22.65
CA ARG A 52 58.96 40.67 21.47
C ARG A 52 58.42 39.25 21.65
N SER A 53 58.52 38.70 22.86
CA SER A 53 57.96 37.40 23.20
C SER A 53 56.44 37.43 23.10
N ASP A 54 55.79 38.38 23.80
CA ASP A 54 54.34 38.53 23.82
C ASP A 54 53.78 38.78 22.42
N LEU A 55 54.46 39.59 21.61
CA LEU A 55 54.06 39.86 20.23
C LEU A 55 54.20 38.63 19.33
N LYS A 56 55.18 37.75 19.60
CA LYS A 56 55.33 36.47 18.90
C LYS A 56 54.21 35.50 19.31
N GLU A 57 53.86 35.43 20.58
CA GLU A 57 52.78 34.62 21.11
C GLU A 57 51.43 35.05 20.55
N ALA A 58 51.10 36.35 20.66
CA ALA A 58 49.87 36.91 20.10
C ALA A 58 49.75 36.70 18.58
N ARG A 59 50.86 36.72 17.83
CA ARG A 59 50.87 36.36 16.41
C ARG A 59 50.53 34.90 16.19
N SER A 60 51.10 34.00 16.98
CA SER A 60 50.82 32.55 16.90
C SER A 60 49.37 32.23 17.25
N ASP A 61 48.81 32.90 18.26
CA ASP A 61 47.40 32.73 18.65
C ASP A 61 46.45 33.23 17.57
N LEU A 62 46.77 34.38 16.96
CA LEU A 62 45.98 34.94 15.86
C LEU A 62 45.99 34.03 14.62
N GLU A 63 47.12 33.37 14.35
CA GLU A 63 47.25 32.40 13.26
C GLU A 63 46.39 31.15 13.54
N GLN A 64 46.50 30.57 14.74
CA GLN A 64 45.65 29.44 15.17
C GLN A 64 44.16 29.77 15.14
N ALA A 65 43.77 30.97 15.60
CA ALA A 65 42.38 31.41 15.59
C ALA A 65 41.83 31.54 14.16
N ARG A 66 42.66 31.97 13.20
CA ARG A 66 42.29 32.04 11.78
C ARG A 66 42.11 30.66 11.17
N GLU A 67 43.02 29.74 11.43
CA GLU A 67 42.91 28.35 10.97
C GLU A 67 41.61 27.72 11.49
N ARG A 68 41.34 27.88 12.79
CA ARG A 68 40.12 27.36 13.41
C ARG A 68 38.86 27.99 12.84
N MET A 69 38.88 29.28 12.52
CA MET A 69 37.76 29.96 11.86
C MET A 69 37.50 29.39 10.46
N GLN A 70 38.56 29.08 9.71
CA GLN A 70 38.46 28.47 8.39
C GLN A 70 37.84 27.07 8.48
N GLU A 71 38.34 26.22 9.38
CA GLU A 71 37.79 24.87 9.61
C GLU A 71 36.30 24.91 10.03
N LEU A 72 35.93 25.85 10.91
CA LEU A 72 34.55 26.06 11.33
C LEU A 72 33.66 26.49 10.16
N ASN A 73 34.16 27.32 9.26
CA ASN A 73 33.40 27.80 8.11
C ASN A 73 33.16 26.68 7.08
N GLU A 74 34.18 25.86 6.81
CA GLU A 74 34.06 24.67 5.95
C GLU A 74 33.09 23.63 6.53
N SER A 75 33.16 23.42 7.86
CA SER A 75 32.23 22.54 8.57
C SER A 75 30.79 23.06 8.52
N LEU A 76 30.60 24.37 8.65
CA LEU A 76 29.29 25.01 8.57
C LEU A 76 28.69 24.91 7.16
N GLU A 77 29.50 25.08 6.12
CA GLU A 77 29.07 24.92 4.74
C GLU A 77 28.64 23.49 4.45
N THR A 78 29.42 22.51 4.93
CA THR A 78 29.08 21.08 4.83
C THR A 78 27.77 20.77 5.54
N ALA A 79 27.64 21.19 6.81
CA ALA A 79 26.42 20.97 7.59
C ALA A 79 25.17 21.61 6.94
N ARG A 80 25.31 22.78 6.30
CA ARG A 80 24.22 23.41 5.54
C ARG A 80 23.85 22.59 4.31
N GLY A 81 24.84 22.06 3.60
CA GLY A 81 24.62 21.14 2.47
C GLY A 81 23.83 19.90 2.90
N ASP A 82 24.29 19.25 3.98
CA ASP A 82 23.64 18.05 4.54
C ASP A 82 22.18 18.34 4.96
N VAL A 83 21.93 19.46 5.63
CA VAL A 83 20.57 19.89 6.01
C VAL A 83 19.69 20.09 4.77
N SER A 84 20.21 20.73 3.72
CA SER A 84 19.46 20.91 2.46
C SER A 84 19.14 19.58 1.80
N GLN A 85 20.08 18.64 1.78
CA GLN A 85 19.89 17.32 1.20
C GLN A 85 18.86 16.50 1.98
N VAL A 86 18.98 16.47 3.31
CA VAL A 86 18.01 15.77 4.18
C VAL A 86 16.62 16.38 4.03
N SER A 87 16.50 17.71 3.96
CA SER A 87 15.21 18.37 3.74
C SER A 87 14.58 17.98 2.40
N GLY A 88 15.36 17.88 1.33
CA GLY A 88 14.87 17.44 0.02
C GLY A 88 14.40 15.98 0.03
N ASN A 89 15.17 15.09 0.65
CA ASN A 89 14.81 13.68 0.81
C ASN A 89 13.55 13.51 1.66
N LEU A 90 13.39 14.31 2.71
CA LEU A 90 12.20 14.29 3.56
C LEU A 90 10.96 14.67 2.75
N GLN A 91 11.01 15.76 1.98
CA GLN A 91 9.91 16.19 1.14
C GLN A 91 9.53 15.11 0.11
N GLN A 92 10.52 14.47 -0.52
CA GLN A 92 10.26 13.36 -1.46
C GLN A 92 9.59 12.17 -0.78
N THR A 93 10.07 11.82 0.42
CA THR A 93 9.51 10.70 1.20
C THR A 93 8.07 10.99 1.63
N GLU A 94 7.77 12.23 2.03
CA GLU A 94 6.41 12.66 2.39
C GLU A 94 5.46 12.58 1.19
N GLN A 95 5.91 12.98 0.00
CA GLN A 95 5.13 12.85 -1.22
C GLN A 95 4.83 11.37 -1.54
N GLN A 96 5.85 10.51 -1.53
CA GLN A 96 5.69 9.08 -1.78
C GLN A 96 4.77 8.41 -0.75
N LEU A 97 4.84 8.82 0.51
CA LEU A 97 3.94 8.34 1.56
C LEU A 97 2.48 8.72 1.26
N SER A 98 2.23 9.97 0.85
CA SER A 98 0.90 10.43 0.48
C SER A 98 0.33 9.68 -0.73
N GLU A 99 1.15 9.44 -1.76
CA GLU A 99 0.78 8.66 -2.95
C GLU A 99 0.43 7.21 -2.55
N THR A 100 1.31 6.57 -1.77
CA THR A 100 1.10 5.19 -1.28
C THR A 100 -0.15 5.06 -0.42
N GLN A 101 -0.44 6.06 0.44
CA GLN A 101 -1.66 6.08 1.25
C GLN A 101 -2.92 6.17 0.39
N THR A 102 -2.88 6.94 -0.69
CA THR A 102 -3.99 7.08 -1.64
C THR A 102 -4.20 5.77 -2.41
N GLU A 103 -3.14 5.16 -2.91
CA GLU A 103 -3.20 3.85 -3.58
C GLU A 103 -3.74 2.75 -2.66
N LEU A 104 -3.32 2.74 -1.39
CA LEU A 104 -3.83 1.79 -0.39
C LEU A 104 -5.33 1.98 -0.14
N ALA A 105 -5.80 3.23 -0.08
CA ALA A 105 -7.23 3.52 0.09
C ALA A 105 -8.05 3.02 -1.10
N ASN A 106 -7.60 3.31 -2.32
CA ASN A 106 -8.25 2.86 -3.55
C ASN A 106 -8.27 1.33 -3.64
N THR A 107 -7.13 0.68 -3.37
CA THR A 107 -7.03 -0.79 -3.41
C THR A 107 -7.98 -1.45 -2.40
N LYS A 108 -8.14 -0.87 -1.20
CA LYS A 108 -9.12 -1.35 -0.21
C LYS A 108 -10.55 -1.22 -0.70
N GLN A 109 -10.89 -0.13 -1.38
CA GLN A 109 -12.23 0.07 -1.94
C GLN A 109 -12.51 -0.94 -3.06
N ASP A 110 -11.54 -1.17 -3.94
CA ASP A 110 -11.66 -2.15 -5.03
C ASP A 110 -11.81 -3.57 -4.50
N LEU A 111 -11.05 -3.92 -3.45
CA LEU A 111 -11.18 -5.23 -2.78
C LEU A 111 -12.60 -5.42 -2.23
N GLN A 112 -13.15 -4.43 -1.52
CA GLN A 112 -14.52 -4.51 -0.99
C GLN A 112 -15.57 -4.62 -2.11
N ALA A 113 -15.37 -3.95 -3.25
CA ALA A 113 -16.26 -4.07 -4.40
C ALA A 113 -16.19 -5.47 -5.01
N ALA A 114 -14.99 -6.03 -5.14
CA ALA A 114 -14.78 -7.39 -5.65
C ALA A 114 -15.42 -8.45 -4.73
N GLU A 115 -15.27 -8.32 -3.42
CA GLU A 115 -15.89 -9.21 -2.43
C GLU A 115 -17.42 -9.20 -2.52
N ARG A 116 -18.04 -8.01 -2.63
CA ARG A 116 -19.51 -7.90 -2.82
C ARG A 116 -19.96 -8.58 -4.11
N ARG A 117 -19.20 -8.39 -5.20
CA ARG A 117 -19.51 -9.02 -6.49
C ARG A 117 -19.39 -10.54 -6.41
N ALA A 118 -18.37 -11.06 -5.73
CA ALA A 118 -18.19 -12.49 -5.52
C ALA A 118 -19.37 -13.11 -4.77
N ASN A 119 -19.79 -12.49 -3.66
CA ASN A 119 -20.94 -12.96 -2.88
C ASN A 119 -22.26 -12.92 -3.69
N SER A 120 -22.44 -11.89 -4.51
CA SER A 120 -23.61 -11.79 -5.40
C SER A 120 -23.63 -12.90 -6.44
N LEU A 121 -22.49 -13.18 -7.07
CA LEU A 121 -22.36 -14.25 -8.07
C LEU A 121 -22.54 -15.64 -7.44
N GLU A 122 -22.02 -15.86 -6.24
CA GLU A 122 -22.23 -17.10 -5.50
C GLU A 122 -23.72 -17.34 -5.21
N SER A 123 -24.43 -16.30 -4.79
CA SER A 123 -25.89 -16.37 -4.56
C SER A 123 -26.66 -16.66 -5.86
N GLU A 124 -26.25 -16.04 -6.98
CA GLU A 124 -26.85 -16.30 -8.29
C GLU A 124 -26.63 -17.73 -8.76
N VAL A 125 -25.42 -18.28 -8.56
CA VAL A 125 -25.10 -19.68 -8.88
C VAL A 125 -25.97 -20.64 -8.07
N GLN A 126 -26.13 -20.42 -6.76
CA GLN A 126 -27.00 -21.26 -5.92
C GLN A 126 -28.46 -21.22 -6.37
N ASN A 127 -28.96 -20.04 -6.73
CA ASN A 127 -30.31 -19.89 -7.28
C ASN A 127 -30.46 -20.64 -8.61
N LEU A 128 -29.52 -20.48 -9.54
CA LEU A 128 -29.56 -21.18 -10.83
C LEU A 128 -29.46 -22.70 -10.67
N GLN A 129 -28.67 -23.20 -9.71
CA GLN A 129 -28.61 -24.62 -9.39
C GLN A 129 -29.97 -25.15 -8.90
N SER A 130 -30.65 -24.39 -8.04
CA SER A 130 -31.98 -24.76 -7.53
C SER A 130 -33.03 -24.76 -8.66
N VAL A 131 -33.01 -23.75 -9.53
CA VAL A 131 -33.88 -23.69 -10.72
C VAL A 131 -33.61 -24.89 -11.63
N ASN A 132 -32.34 -25.25 -11.86
CA ASN A 132 -31.99 -26.38 -12.71
C ASN A 132 -32.46 -27.72 -12.13
N GLN A 133 -32.40 -27.91 -10.82
CA GLN A 133 -32.94 -29.09 -10.15
C GLN A 133 -34.45 -29.19 -10.32
N ASN A 134 -35.17 -28.09 -10.10
CA ASN A 134 -36.63 -28.06 -10.27
C ASN A 134 -37.04 -28.39 -11.72
N LEU A 135 -36.35 -27.81 -12.71
CA LEU A 135 -36.63 -28.08 -14.12
C LEU A 135 -36.33 -29.54 -14.51
N ARG A 136 -35.33 -30.18 -13.89
CA ARG A 136 -35.08 -31.61 -14.12
C ARG A 136 -36.21 -32.46 -13.57
N SER A 137 -36.69 -32.18 -12.36
CA SER A 137 -37.84 -32.88 -11.80
C SER A 137 -39.11 -32.68 -12.64
N GLU A 138 -39.36 -31.47 -13.13
CA GLU A 138 -40.49 -31.19 -14.03
C GLU A 138 -40.39 -31.99 -15.34
N VAL A 139 -39.19 -32.13 -15.90
CA VAL A 139 -38.96 -32.98 -17.08
C VAL A 139 -39.25 -34.44 -16.80
N ASP A 140 -38.79 -34.97 -15.66
CA ASP A 140 -39.03 -36.37 -15.27
C ASP A 140 -40.54 -36.64 -15.05
N ASP A 141 -41.25 -35.70 -14.44
CA ASP A 141 -42.70 -35.76 -14.23
C ASP A 141 -43.46 -35.76 -15.57
N LEU A 142 -43.11 -34.85 -16.49
CA LEU A 142 -43.71 -34.77 -17.82
C LEU A 142 -43.41 -36.01 -18.68
N GLN A 143 -42.23 -36.62 -18.52
CA GLN A 143 -41.89 -37.87 -19.19
C GLN A 143 -42.78 -39.01 -18.70
N SER A 144 -43.00 -39.10 -17.39
CA SER A 144 -43.87 -40.10 -16.78
C SER A 144 -45.33 -39.93 -17.25
N GLU A 145 -45.84 -38.69 -17.23
CA GLU A 145 -47.19 -38.39 -17.74
C GLU A 145 -47.34 -38.76 -19.23
N ALA A 146 -46.31 -38.50 -20.04
CA ALA A 146 -46.33 -38.87 -21.45
C ALA A 146 -46.31 -40.40 -21.67
N GLU A 147 -45.68 -41.18 -20.78
CA GLU A 147 -45.73 -42.64 -20.82
C GLU A 147 -47.11 -43.17 -20.42
N ASP A 148 -47.70 -42.63 -19.36
CA ASP A 148 -49.05 -42.99 -18.90
C ASP A 148 -50.10 -42.72 -20.00
N LEU A 149 -50.05 -41.55 -20.63
CA LEU A 149 -50.94 -41.20 -21.73
C LEU A 149 -50.77 -42.13 -22.95
N ARG A 150 -49.53 -42.55 -23.26
CA ARG A 150 -49.30 -43.52 -24.35
C ARG A 150 -49.92 -44.88 -24.03
N ASN A 151 -49.82 -45.33 -22.78
CA ASN A 151 -50.43 -46.57 -22.33
C ASN A 151 -51.97 -46.49 -22.38
N GLU A 152 -52.53 -45.35 -21.96
CA GLU A 152 -53.98 -45.10 -22.05
C GLU A 152 -54.47 -45.14 -23.50
N VAL A 153 -53.77 -44.47 -24.42
CA VAL A 153 -54.09 -44.52 -25.86
C VAL A 153 -54.08 -45.96 -26.38
N SER A 154 -53.03 -46.74 -26.07
CA SER A 154 -52.95 -48.14 -26.52
C SER A 154 -54.09 -49.00 -25.96
N ASN A 155 -54.49 -48.77 -24.71
CA ASN A 155 -55.63 -49.47 -24.10
C ASN A 155 -56.97 -49.07 -24.72
N LEU A 156 -57.15 -47.80 -25.09
CA LEU A 156 -58.35 -47.33 -25.80
C LEU A 156 -58.40 -47.90 -27.22
N GLU A 157 -57.28 -47.96 -27.94
CA GLU A 157 -57.19 -48.60 -29.26
C GLU A 157 -57.60 -50.07 -29.20
N GLY A 158 -57.16 -50.80 -28.16
CA GLY A 158 -57.59 -52.18 -27.91
C GLY A 158 -59.10 -52.31 -27.70
N GLN A 159 -59.68 -51.47 -26.84
CA GLN A 159 -61.14 -51.45 -26.61
C GLN A 159 -61.93 -51.13 -27.88
N VAL A 160 -61.43 -50.22 -28.72
CA VAL A 160 -62.06 -49.92 -30.02
C VAL A 160 -62.05 -51.17 -30.91
N SER A 161 -60.92 -51.87 -31.01
CA SER A 161 -60.82 -53.09 -31.83
C SER A 161 -61.73 -54.22 -31.34
N ASP A 162 -61.88 -54.38 -30.02
CA ASP A 162 -62.80 -55.34 -29.41
C ASP A 162 -64.26 -55.01 -29.74
N LEU A 163 -64.64 -53.73 -29.60
CA LEU A 163 -65.99 -53.25 -29.94
C LEU A 163 -66.30 -53.39 -31.43
N GLU A 164 -65.34 -53.11 -32.32
CA GLU A 164 -65.50 -53.33 -33.75
C GLU A 164 -65.76 -54.81 -34.08
N SER A 165 -65.06 -55.72 -33.39
CA SER A 165 -65.25 -57.17 -33.55
C SER A 165 -66.62 -57.65 -33.02
N GLU A 166 -67.08 -57.08 -31.90
CA GLU A 166 -68.41 -57.33 -31.35
C GLU A 166 -69.51 -56.85 -32.31
N VAL A 167 -69.37 -55.64 -32.88
CA VAL A 167 -70.30 -55.11 -33.88
C VAL A 167 -70.39 -56.04 -35.09
N SER A 168 -69.26 -56.46 -35.67
CA SER A 168 -69.27 -57.39 -36.82
C SER A 168 -69.91 -58.75 -36.49
N SER A 169 -69.74 -59.24 -35.26
CA SER A 169 -70.36 -60.48 -34.80
C SER A 169 -71.88 -60.34 -34.67
N LEU A 170 -72.35 -59.24 -34.08
CA LEU A 170 -73.77 -58.92 -33.95
C LEU A 170 -74.43 -58.68 -35.32
N GLU A 171 -73.74 -58.02 -36.26
CA GLU A 171 -74.22 -57.86 -37.64
C GLU A 171 -74.41 -59.23 -38.31
N SER A 172 -73.44 -60.14 -38.16
CA SER A 172 -73.53 -61.50 -38.71
C SER A 172 -74.66 -62.32 -38.08
N GLU A 173 -74.88 -62.19 -36.76
CA GLU A 173 -76.00 -62.84 -36.07
C GLU A 173 -77.35 -62.28 -36.55
N ASN A 174 -77.44 -60.97 -36.74
CA ASN A 174 -78.65 -60.31 -37.23
C ASN A 174 -78.99 -60.78 -38.65
N GLU A 175 -78.00 -60.86 -39.56
CA GLU A 175 -78.19 -61.44 -40.90
C GLU A 175 -78.70 -62.89 -40.84
N GLN A 176 -78.18 -63.72 -39.93
CA GLN A 176 -78.66 -65.09 -39.75
C GLN A 176 -80.12 -65.14 -39.27
N LEU A 177 -80.47 -64.30 -38.29
CA LEU A 177 -81.83 -64.20 -37.77
C LEU A 177 -82.82 -63.68 -38.82
N GLU A 178 -82.42 -62.72 -39.66
CA GLU A 178 -83.21 -62.23 -40.78
C GLU A 178 -83.50 -63.35 -41.79
N ASN A 179 -82.45 -64.11 -42.18
CA ASN A 179 -82.60 -65.27 -43.06
C ASN A 179 -83.50 -66.36 -42.47
N GLU A 180 -83.38 -66.65 -41.17
CA GLU A 180 -84.27 -67.60 -40.48
C GLU A 180 -85.71 -67.08 -40.45
N ASN A 181 -85.92 -65.79 -40.21
CA ASN A 181 -87.24 -65.18 -40.22
C ASN A 181 -87.90 -65.32 -41.59
N ASP A 182 -87.16 -65.06 -42.66
CA ASP A 182 -87.64 -65.20 -44.03
C ASP A 182 -87.98 -66.66 -44.38
N LEU A 183 -87.13 -67.61 -43.99
CA LEU A 183 -87.44 -69.04 -44.16
C LEU A 183 -88.69 -69.45 -43.39
N LEU A 184 -88.87 -68.97 -42.15
CA LEU A 184 -90.06 -69.24 -41.35
C LEU A 184 -91.31 -68.62 -41.97
N ARG A 185 -91.21 -67.41 -42.53
CA ARG A 185 -92.30 -66.76 -43.29
C ARG A 185 -92.69 -67.58 -44.51
N ASP A 186 -91.72 -68.06 -45.29
CA ASP A 186 -91.97 -68.90 -46.46
C ASP A 186 -92.66 -70.21 -46.07
N ARG A 187 -92.15 -70.88 -45.04
CA ARG A 187 -92.77 -72.11 -44.50
C ARG A 187 -94.18 -71.88 -43.98
N LEU A 188 -94.44 -70.73 -43.36
CA LEU A 188 -95.78 -70.35 -42.92
C LEU A 188 -96.71 -70.15 -44.12
N ASN A 189 -96.26 -69.45 -45.16
CA ASN A 189 -97.01 -69.23 -46.40
C ASN A 189 -97.35 -70.55 -47.10
N ASP A 190 -96.40 -71.47 -47.20
CA ASP A 190 -96.60 -72.81 -47.75
C ASP A 190 -97.65 -73.59 -46.95
N ALA A 191 -97.53 -73.62 -45.62
CA ALA A 191 -98.49 -74.28 -44.74
C ALA A 191 -99.89 -73.67 -44.85
N CYS A 192 -100.01 -72.35 -44.88
CA CYS A 192 -101.27 -71.63 -45.05
C CYS A 192 -101.92 -71.88 -46.43
N SER A 193 -101.13 -72.19 -47.46
CA SER A 193 -101.61 -72.52 -48.80
C SER A 193 -102.17 -73.93 -48.90
N ALA A 194 -101.67 -74.87 -48.08
CA ALA A 194 -102.11 -76.26 -48.04
C ALA A 194 -103.41 -76.51 -47.24
N ILE A 195 -103.94 -75.51 -46.51
CA ILE A 195 -105.19 -75.64 -45.74
C ILE A 195 -106.40 -75.44 -46.67
N GLU A 196 -107.20 -76.49 -46.83
CA GLU A 196 -108.50 -76.43 -47.53
C GLU A 196 -109.64 -76.14 -46.53
N GLY A 197 -110.36 -75.02 -46.72
CA GLY A 197 -111.47 -74.58 -45.86
C GLY A 197 -111.27 -73.21 -45.21
N ASP A 198 -111.84 -72.99 -44.02
CA ASP A 198 -111.79 -71.71 -43.31
C ASP A 198 -110.41 -71.52 -42.65
N LYS A 199 -109.62 -70.56 -43.16
CA LYS A 199 -108.21 -70.38 -42.76
C LYS A 199 -108.06 -69.70 -41.38
N PRO A 200 -107.06 -70.10 -40.56
CA PRO A 200 -106.73 -69.43 -39.30
C PRO A 200 -106.40 -67.94 -39.51
N PRO A 201 -106.57 -67.07 -38.50
CA PRO A 201 -106.27 -65.64 -38.60
C PRO A 201 -104.84 -65.30 -39.02
N ALA A 202 -103.86 -66.15 -38.67
CA ALA A 202 -102.47 -66.00 -39.10
C ALA A 202 -102.23 -66.31 -40.59
N CYS A 203 -103.24 -66.87 -41.28
CA CYS A 203 -103.24 -67.26 -42.70
C CYS A 203 -104.30 -66.49 -43.52
N ARG A 204 -104.92 -65.45 -42.95
CA ARG A 204 -105.91 -64.59 -43.61
C ARG A 204 -105.30 -63.29 -44.07
#